data_AF-A0AAD7B8F5-F1
#
_entry.id   AF-A0AAD7B8F5-F1
#
_cell.length_a   1.000
_cell.length_b   1.000
_cell.length_c   1.000
_cell.angle_alpha   90.00
_cell.angle_beta   90.00
_cell.angle_gamma   90.00
#
_symmetry.space_group_name_H-M   'P 1'
#
loop_
_entity.id
_entity.type
_entity.pdbx_description
1 polymer ?
#
loop_
_entity_poly.entity_id
_entity_poly.type
_entity_poly.pdbx_seq_one_letter_code
_entity_poly.pdbx_strand_id
1 'polypeptide(L)'
;MFFTQLALLALSAAAAYVGHFARDLSPPVATLNTITAELEMIDFDVDPESLNSASNTSAAFVVDGNFESVNAVTVDASLQVLACVSSFGVAAPDDANYFIHLANTTYVPELLSVLNKTIAAKPIFLEDSLPDLDLVAIILADLKRYNTSNEFYLGNLTNATPPQNMTAVMEIRQVITKAFDEVIAAYECPGASTECSGTTTTTTSTHSITSSVTVKSSTSSTTASHTTTSPPAATSLAAAFGQCGGIGWTGPTICVSGSVCSVSNQYYSQCLPTS
;
A
#
# COMPACT_ATOMS: atom_id res chain seq x y z
N MET A 1 -8.55 15.25 23.04
CA MET A 1 -9.93 15.77 22.92
C MET A 1 -10.03 17.22 22.40
N PHE A 2 -8.94 17.85 21.92
CA PHE A 2 -8.98 19.21 21.35
C PHE A 2 -8.85 19.29 19.82
N PHE A 3 -8.61 18.16 19.13
CA PHE A 3 -8.42 18.15 17.67
C PHE A 3 -9.70 17.95 16.84
N THR A 4 -10.83 17.58 17.47
CA THR A 4 -12.07 17.27 16.75
C THR A 4 -13.00 18.46 16.56
N GLN A 5 -12.80 19.58 17.26
CA GLN A 5 -13.69 20.74 17.19
C GLN A 5 -13.25 21.77 16.12
N LEU A 6 -11.97 21.78 15.72
CA LEU A 6 -11.46 22.74 14.73
C LEU A 6 -11.73 22.30 13.27
N ALA A 7 -11.85 20.98 13.03
CA ALA A 7 -12.14 20.45 11.70
C ALA A 7 -13.61 20.68 11.25
N LEU A 8 -14.56 20.85 12.18
CA LEU A 8 -15.96 21.06 11.85
C LEU A 8 -16.31 22.53 11.48
N LEU A 9 -15.50 23.50 11.90
CA LEU A 9 -15.74 24.92 11.59
C LEU A 9 -15.12 25.35 10.24
N ALA A 10 -14.21 24.57 9.67
CA ALA A 10 -13.68 24.83 8.33
C ALA A 10 -14.62 24.35 7.20
N LEU A 11 -15.56 23.44 7.49
CA LEU A 11 -16.45 22.86 6.47
C LEU A 11 -17.67 23.74 6.11
N SER A 12 -18.00 24.77 6.88
CA SER A 12 -19.20 25.58 6.63
C SER A 12 -18.99 26.82 5.75
N ALA A 13 -17.77 27.08 5.25
CA ALA A 13 -17.48 28.28 4.45
C ALA A 13 -17.32 28.02 2.93
N ALA A 14 -17.24 26.77 2.48
CA ALA A 14 -16.95 26.45 1.08
C ALA A 14 -18.19 26.21 0.17
N ALA A 15 -19.40 26.33 0.70
CA ALA A 15 -20.63 25.95 -0.01
C ALA A 15 -21.36 27.10 -0.74
N ALA A 16 -20.66 28.16 -1.15
CA ALA A 16 -21.30 29.29 -1.83
C ALA A 16 -20.43 29.90 -2.94
N TYR A 17 -20.17 29.16 -4.02
CA TYR A 17 -20.00 29.74 -5.37
C TYR A 17 -20.00 28.64 -6.44
N VAL A 18 -21.12 28.48 -7.15
CA VAL A 18 -21.20 27.65 -8.35
C VAL A 18 -20.84 28.54 -9.54
N GLY A 19 -19.58 28.46 -9.98
CA GLY A 19 -19.09 29.09 -11.20
C GLY A 19 -18.05 28.20 -11.86
N HIS A 20 -18.14 28.04 -13.18
CA HIS A 20 -17.15 27.39 -14.04
C HIS A 20 -15.79 28.09 -13.92
N PHE A 21 -14.99 27.70 -12.93
CA PHE A 21 -13.58 28.08 -12.86
C PHE A 21 -12.77 26.78 -12.93
N ALA A 22 -11.89 26.69 -13.94
CA ALA A 22 -10.80 25.74 -13.95
C ALA A 22 -10.08 25.86 -12.60
N ARG A 23 -10.02 24.76 -11.85
CA ARG A 23 -9.55 24.81 -10.47
C ARG A 23 -8.07 24.44 -10.39
N ASP A 24 -7.37 25.13 -9.50
CA ASP A 24 -5.91 25.15 -9.37
C ASP A 24 -5.33 23.84 -8.79
N LEU A 25 -4.42 23.20 -9.55
CA LEU A 25 -3.68 22.00 -9.12
C LEU A 25 -2.30 22.33 -8.50
N SER A 26 -1.96 23.61 -8.35
CA SER A 26 -0.69 24.03 -7.73
C SER A 26 -0.48 23.47 -6.32
N PRO A 27 -1.49 23.44 -5.42
CA PRO A 27 -1.27 22.88 -4.08
C PRO A 27 -0.98 21.36 -4.11
N PRO A 28 -1.79 20.50 -4.77
CA PRO A 28 -1.45 19.09 -4.94
C PRO A 28 -0.09 18.83 -5.59
N VAL A 29 0.30 19.63 -6.58
CA VAL A 29 1.62 19.55 -7.23
C VAL A 29 2.73 19.91 -6.23
N ALA A 30 2.57 20.99 -5.47
CA ALA A 30 3.55 21.42 -4.48
C ALA A 30 3.74 20.33 -3.41
N THR A 31 2.65 19.72 -2.92
CA THR A 31 2.77 18.65 -1.94
C THR A 31 3.44 17.41 -2.50
N LEU A 32 3.15 17.03 -3.74
CA LEU A 32 3.80 15.88 -4.38
C LEU A 32 5.32 16.07 -4.49
N ASN A 33 5.77 17.30 -4.79
CA ASN A 33 7.19 17.64 -4.77
C ASN A 33 7.78 17.57 -3.36
N THR A 34 7.06 18.02 -2.33
CA THR A 34 7.51 17.89 -0.93
C THR A 34 7.65 16.43 -0.52
N ILE A 35 6.68 15.57 -0.85
CA ILE A 35 6.76 14.13 -0.57
C ILE A 35 7.97 13.53 -1.29
N THR A 36 8.21 13.91 -2.55
CA THR A 36 9.38 13.44 -3.31
C THR A 36 10.69 13.83 -2.61
N ALA A 37 10.83 15.07 -2.14
CA ALA A 37 12.03 15.53 -1.45
C ALA A 37 12.27 14.78 -0.11
N GLU A 38 11.20 14.47 0.63
CA GLU A 38 11.30 13.64 1.83
C GLU A 38 11.70 12.19 1.48
N LEU A 39 11.21 11.65 0.36
CA LEU A 39 11.60 10.33 -0.13
C LEU A 39 13.08 10.28 -0.53
N GLU A 40 13.62 11.33 -1.16
CA GLU A 40 15.06 11.40 -1.49
C GLU A 40 15.94 11.32 -0.23
N MET A 41 15.48 11.90 0.89
CA MET A 41 16.17 11.77 2.19
C MET A 41 16.12 10.34 2.70
N ILE A 42 14.96 9.69 2.64
CA ILE A 42 14.81 8.28 3.03
C ILE A 42 15.67 7.39 2.14
N ASP A 43 15.68 7.61 0.81
CA ASP A 43 16.41 6.81 -0.17
C ASP A 43 17.92 6.74 0.16
N PHE A 44 18.48 7.86 0.59
CA PHE A 44 19.86 7.94 1.05
C PHE A 44 20.09 7.17 2.36
N ASP A 45 19.17 7.30 3.32
CA ASP A 45 19.32 6.70 4.66
C ASP A 45 19.03 5.19 4.67
N VAL A 46 18.22 4.67 3.75
CA VAL A 46 18.00 3.23 3.57
C VAL A 46 18.98 2.59 2.59
N ASP A 47 19.93 3.35 2.04
CA ASP A 47 20.93 2.83 1.12
C ASP A 47 21.90 1.88 1.84
N PRO A 48 22.04 0.61 1.41
CA PRO A 48 22.92 -0.35 2.08
C PRO A 48 24.39 0.08 2.17
N GLU A 49 24.90 0.88 1.22
CA GLU A 49 26.27 1.40 1.25
C GLU A 49 26.40 2.48 2.34
N SER A 50 25.39 3.34 2.47
CA SER A 50 25.30 4.34 3.53
C SER A 50 25.20 3.67 4.91
N LEU A 51 24.31 2.69 5.06
CA LEU A 51 24.09 1.95 6.30
C LEU A 51 25.36 1.25 6.78
N ASN A 52 26.10 0.57 5.90
CA ASN A 52 27.35 -0.11 6.24
C ASN A 52 28.48 0.83 6.70
N SER A 53 28.37 2.13 6.43
CA SER A 53 29.35 3.15 6.84
C SER A 53 29.02 3.82 8.18
N ALA A 54 27.79 3.65 8.68
CA ALA A 54 27.29 4.24 9.91
C ALA A 54 27.22 3.23 11.07
N SER A 55 26.96 3.68 12.30
CA SER A 55 26.51 2.78 13.36
C SER A 55 25.06 2.41 13.09
N ASN A 56 24.79 1.12 12.86
CA ASN A 56 23.51 0.61 12.33
C ASN A 56 22.27 1.01 13.17
N THR A 57 22.39 1.12 14.49
CA THR A 57 21.31 1.58 15.38
C THR A 57 20.93 3.05 15.18
N SER A 58 21.91 3.92 14.93
CA SER A 58 21.67 5.35 14.70
C SER A 58 21.02 5.55 13.33
N ALA A 59 21.43 4.77 12.34
CA ALA A 59 20.82 4.82 11.01
C ALA A 59 19.37 4.35 11.03
N ALA A 60 19.05 3.28 11.76
CA ALA A 60 17.66 2.83 11.90
C ALA A 60 16.74 3.86 12.57
N PHE A 61 17.24 4.62 13.56
CA PHE A 61 16.47 5.71 14.17
C PHE A 61 16.27 6.91 13.23
N VAL A 62 17.26 7.20 12.38
CA VAL A 62 17.10 8.23 11.33
C VAL A 62 16.05 7.79 10.31
N VAL A 63 16.09 6.52 9.90
CA VAL A 63 15.10 5.93 8.98
C VAL A 63 13.68 6.02 9.56
N ASP A 64 13.47 5.62 10.82
CA ASP A 64 12.20 5.75 11.57
C ASP A 64 11.71 7.21 11.58
N GLY A 65 12.57 8.16 11.96
CA GLY A 65 12.22 9.58 11.98
C GLY A 65 11.84 10.15 10.61
N ASN A 66 12.53 9.73 9.55
CA ASN A 66 12.18 10.17 8.19
C ASN A 66 10.87 9.54 7.70
N PHE A 67 10.60 8.28 8.03
CA PHE A 67 9.29 7.66 7.74
C PHE A 67 8.15 8.37 8.49
N GLU A 68 8.38 8.81 9.73
CA GLU A 68 7.41 9.62 10.47
C GLU A 68 7.15 10.96 9.76
N SER A 69 8.21 11.63 9.29
CA SER A 69 8.13 12.89 8.53
C SER A 69 7.34 12.74 7.24
N VAL A 70 7.72 11.80 6.35
CA VAL A 70 7.04 11.60 5.06
C VAL A 70 5.58 11.19 5.26
N ASN A 71 5.30 10.43 6.33
CA ASN A 71 3.94 10.05 6.67
C ASN A 71 3.09 11.26 7.08
N ALA A 72 3.62 12.18 7.90
CA ALA A 72 2.93 13.40 8.28
C ALA A 72 2.63 14.30 7.06
N VAL A 73 3.60 14.47 6.16
CA VAL A 73 3.43 15.22 4.90
C VAL A 73 2.38 14.58 4.01
N THR A 74 2.36 13.24 3.89
CA THR A 74 1.39 12.51 3.05
C THR A 74 -0.04 12.61 3.58
N VAL A 75 -0.22 12.63 4.90
CA VAL A 75 -1.53 12.89 5.51
C VAL A 75 -2.00 14.32 5.22
N ASP A 76 -1.13 15.32 5.37
CA ASP A 76 -1.45 16.70 5.02
C ASP A 76 -1.82 16.84 3.54
N ALA A 77 -1.05 16.19 2.65
CA ALA A 77 -1.36 16.09 1.22
C ALA A 77 -2.76 15.55 0.94
N SER A 78 -3.15 14.50 1.67
CA SER A 78 -4.46 13.88 1.52
C SER A 78 -5.59 14.82 1.91
N LEU A 79 -5.39 15.64 2.94
CA LEU A 79 -6.34 16.68 3.34
C LEU A 79 -6.42 17.81 2.31
N GLN A 80 -5.30 18.18 1.70
CA GLN A 80 -5.27 19.16 0.61
C GLN A 80 -5.98 18.63 -0.64
N VAL A 81 -5.74 17.37 -1.04
CA VAL A 81 -6.49 16.72 -2.12
C VAL A 81 -7.99 16.68 -1.79
N LEU A 82 -8.35 16.38 -0.54
CA LEU A 82 -9.75 16.37 -0.08
C LEU A 82 -10.40 17.77 -0.20
N ALA A 83 -9.69 18.82 0.19
CA ALA A 83 -10.11 20.21 0.00
C ALA A 83 -10.26 20.57 -1.49
N CYS A 84 -9.51 19.88 -2.35
CA CYS A 84 -9.51 20.02 -3.79
C CYS A 84 -10.42 19.02 -4.54
N VAL A 85 -11.20 18.12 -3.93
CA VAL A 85 -11.96 17.08 -4.70
C VAL A 85 -12.98 17.66 -5.68
N SER A 86 -13.46 18.89 -5.43
CA SER A 86 -14.29 19.63 -6.40
C SER A 86 -13.50 20.23 -7.59
N SER A 87 -12.17 20.07 -7.64
CA SER A 87 -11.25 20.71 -8.59
C SER A 87 -10.79 19.84 -9.75
N PHE A 88 -10.42 18.58 -9.51
CA PHE A 88 -9.88 17.71 -10.56
C PHE A 88 -10.92 17.36 -11.64
N GLY A 89 -12.21 17.28 -11.28
CA GLY A 89 -13.29 17.01 -12.24
C GLY A 89 -13.55 18.12 -13.27
N VAL A 90 -13.00 19.32 -13.07
CA VAL A 90 -13.10 20.48 -13.99
C VAL A 90 -11.75 21.13 -14.28
N ALA A 91 -10.64 20.51 -13.89
CA ALA A 91 -9.30 20.99 -14.22
C ALA A 91 -9.11 20.99 -15.74
N ALA A 92 -8.32 21.94 -16.26
CA ALA A 92 -7.94 21.89 -17.66
C ALA A 92 -7.22 20.54 -17.92
N PRO A 93 -7.48 19.85 -19.03
CA PRO A 93 -6.83 18.57 -19.34
C PRO A 93 -5.30 18.64 -19.21
N ASP A 94 -4.71 19.80 -19.49
CA ASP A 94 -3.27 20.03 -19.40
C ASP A 94 -2.74 19.98 -17.95
N ASP A 95 -3.49 20.51 -16.97
CA ASP A 95 -3.06 20.52 -15.57
C ASP A 95 -3.16 19.11 -14.95
N ALA A 96 -4.24 18.38 -15.25
CA ALA A 96 -4.42 17.01 -14.78
C ALA A 96 -3.38 16.06 -15.41
N ASN A 97 -3.09 16.23 -16.71
CA ASN A 97 -2.02 15.50 -17.38
C ASN A 97 -0.65 15.85 -16.82
N TYR A 98 -0.39 17.11 -16.48
CA TYR A 98 0.86 17.53 -15.84
C TYR A 98 1.05 16.87 -14.46
N PHE A 99 0.01 16.88 -13.62
CA PHE A 99 0.07 16.21 -12.31
C PHE A 99 0.36 14.72 -12.44
N ILE A 100 -0.32 14.03 -13.36
CA ILE A 100 -0.11 12.59 -13.61
C ILE A 100 1.28 12.32 -14.17
N HIS A 101 1.76 13.16 -15.08
CA HIS A 101 3.12 13.07 -15.60
C HIS A 101 4.13 13.22 -14.47
N LEU A 102 4.01 14.25 -13.62
CA LEU A 102 4.88 14.46 -12.46
C LEU A 102 4.86 13.27 -11.50
N ALA A 103 3.68 12.71 -11.21
CA ALA A 103 3.56 11.52 -10.40
C ALA A 103 4.33 10.33 -11.01
N ASN A 104 4.17 10.07 -12.30
CA ASN A 104 4.84 8.96 -12.99
C ASN A 104 6.34 9.14 -13.18
N THR A 105 6.82 10.37 -13.39
CA THR A 105 8.23 10.61 -13.71
C THR A 105 9.10 10.91 -12.51
N THR A 106 8.50 11.28 -11.38
CA THR A 106 9.25 11.81 -10.23
C THR A 106 8.89 11.06 -8.96
N TYR A 107 7.63 11.14 -8.52
CA TYR A 107 7.22 10.55 -7.25
C TYR A 107 7.24 9.01 -7.25
N VAL A 108 6.64 8.36 -8.25
CA VAL A 108 6.56 6.89 -8.30
C VAL A 108 7.93 6.23 -8.37
N PRO A 109 8.87 6.65 -9.26
CA PRO A 109 10.21 6.06 -9.30
C PRO A 109 10.97 6.21 -7.98
N GLU A 110 10.89 7.37 -7.35
CA GLU A 110 11.58 7.64 -6.08
C GLU A 110 11.03 6.76 -4.96
N LEU A 111 9.70 6.68 -4.85
CA LEU A 111 9.05 5.79 -3.88
C LEU A 111 9.45 4.34 -4.10
N LEU A 112 9.45 3.86 -5.35
CA LEU A 112 9.87 2.48 -5.65
C LEU A 112 11.34 2.24 -5.29
N SER A 113 12.22 3.23 -5.51
CA SER A 113 13.63 3.17 -5.09
C SER A 113 13.74 3.01 -3.57
N VAL A 114 13.09 3.90 -2.81
CA VAL A 114 13.04 3.85 -1.34
C VAL A 114 12.57 2.49 -0.84
N LEU A 115 11.43 1.99 -1.33
CA LEU A 115 10.86 0.72 -0.86
C LEU A 115 11.78 -0.46 -1.19
N ASN A 116 12.38 -0.50 -2.37
CA ASN A 116 13.29 -1.56 -2.77
C ASN A 116 14.61 -1.53 -1.97
N LYS A 117 15.19 -0.35 -1.74
CA LYS A 117 16.36 -0.20 -0.87
C LYS A 117 16.03 -0.57 0.58
N THR A 118 14.83 -0.25 1.05
CA THR A 118 14.35 -0.66 2.37
C THR A 118 14.31 -2.19 2.49
N ILE A 119 13.89 -2.93 1.45
CA ILE A 119 13.99 -4.40 1.42
C ILE A 119 15.46 -4.85 1.55
N ALA A 120 16.37 -4.23 0.78
CA ALA A 120 17.79 -4.55 0.80
C ALA A 120 18.49 -4.22 2.13
N ALA A 121 17.97 -3.25 2.88
CA ALA A 121 18.47 -2.84 4.19
C ALA A 121 18.08 -3.80 5.33
N LYS A 122 17.01 -4.59 5.16
CA LYS A 122 16.51 -5.55 6.16
C LYS A 122 17.60 -6.43 6.80
N PRO A 123 18.50 -7.12 6.06
CA PRO A 123 19.55 -7.93 6.68
C PRO A 123 20.47 -7.15 7.61
N ILE A 124 20.75 -5.87 7.30
CA ILE A 124 21.60 -5.00 8.13
C ILE A 124 20.90 -4.72 9.47
N PHE A 125 19.59 -4.42 9.44
CA PHE A 125 18.83 -4.20 10.67
C PHE A 125 18.65 -5.47 11.52
N LEU A 126 18.70 -6.65 10.91
CA LEU A 126 18.65 -7.93 11.63
C LEU A 126 19.96 -8.25 12.35
N GLU A 127 21.11 -7.89 11.78
CA GLU A 127 22.42 -8.14 12.41
C GLU A 127 22.65 -7.26 13.65
N ASP A 128 22.05 -6.07 13.70
CA ASP A 128 22.24 -5.10 14.79
C ASP A 128 21.04 -4.95 15.73
N SER A 129 20.06 -5.86 15.65
CA SER A 129 18.96 -5.85 16.62
C SER A 129 19.51 -6.07 18.03
N LEU A 130 19.40 -5.02 18.85
CA LEU A 130 19.73 -5.09 20.27
C LEU A 130 18.69 -5.98 20.98
N PRO A 131 19.05 -6.65 22.09
CA PRO A 131 18.18 -7.60 22.79
C PRO A 131 16.83 -7.00 23.26
N ASP A 132 16.75 -5.69 23.43
CA ASP A 132 15.54 -4.97 23.85
C ASP A 132 14.94 -4.07 22.74
N LEU A 133 15.51 -4.07 21.53
CA LEU A 133 15.08 -3.22 20.42
C LEU A 133 15.01 -3.99 19.10
N ASP A 134 13.77 -4.28 18.68
CA ASP A 134 13.47 -4.92 17.40
C ASP A 134 13.32 -3.85 16.31
N LEU A 135 14.44 -3.55 15.64
CA LEU A 135 14.50 -2.55 14.56
C LEU A 135 13.60 -2.94 13.38
N VAL A 136 13.47 -4.24 13.08
CA VAL A 136 12.63 -4.75 12.00
C VAL A 136 11.15 -4.50 12.31
N ALA A 137 10.73 -4.70 13.56
CA ALA A 137 9.36 -4.41 13.98
C ALA A 137 9.03 -2.91 13.94
N ILE A 138 10.00 -2.03 14.26
CA ILE A 138 9.85 -0.57 14.15
C ILE A 138 9.62 -0.18 12.70
N ILE A 139 10.54 -0.56 11.81
CA ILE A 139 10.44 -0.25 10.37
C ILE A 139 9.17 -0.84 9.77
N LEU A 140 8.77 -2.05 10.17
CA LEU A 140 7.51 -2.66 9.74
C LEU A 140 6.29 -1.82 10.17
N ALA A 141 6.30 -1.26 11.39
CA ALA A 141 5.21 -0.40 11.86
C ALA A 141 5.14 0.90 11.04
N ASP A 142 6.29 1.47 10.69
CA ASP A 142 6.39 2.67 9.85
C ASP A 142 5.91 2.41 8.42
N LEU A 143 6.36 1.33 7.80
CA LEU A 143 5.93 0.92 6.45
C LEU A 143 4.41 0.72 6.40
N LYS A 144 3.82 0.09 7.42
CA LYS A 144 2.35 -0.08 7.51
C LYS A 144 1.63 1.24 7.69
N ARG A 145 2.16 2.14 8.51
CA ARG A 145 1.60 3.47 8.73
C ARG A 145 1.67 4.30 7.45
N TYR A 146 2.81 4.28 6.77
CA TYR A 146 3.01 4.99 5.51
C TYR A 146 2.13 4.42 4.39
N ASN A 147 2.01 3.10 4.27
CA ASN A 147 1.08 2.47 3.31
C ASN A 147 -0.37 2.92 3.57
N THR A 148 -0.79 2.98 4.83
CA THR A 148 -2.14 3.47 5.20
C THR A 148 -2.37 4.90 4.73
N SER A 149 -1.38 5.79 4.92
CA SER A 149 -1.45 7.18 4.45
C SER A 149 -1.46 7.28 2.93
N ASN A 150 -0.70 6.43 2.23
CA ASN A 150 -0.71 6.35 0.78
C ASN A 150 -2.04 5.86 0.22
N GLU A 151 -2.63 4.80 0.80
CA GLU A 151 -3.94 4.30 0.39
C GLU A 151 -5.03 5.37 0.58
N PHE A 152 -4.95 6.17 1.65
CA PHE A 152 -5.85 7.30 1.87
C PHE A 152 -5.65 8.41 0.82
N TYR A 153 -4.41 8.79 0.54
CA TYR A 153 -4.06 9.76 -0.51
C TYR A 153 -4.56 9.31 -1.89
N LEU A 154 -4.26 8.07 -2.29
CA LEU A 154 -4.64 7.49 -3.57
C LEU A 154 -6.15 7.32 -3.69
N GLY A 155 -6.85 7.00 -2.60
CA GLY A 155 -8.31 6.97 -2.57
C GLY A 155 -8.92 8.35 -2.84
N ASN A 156 -8.41 9.40 -2.18
CA ASN A 156 -8.87 10.77 -2.42
C ASN A 156 -8.55 11.24 -3.84
N LEU A 157 -7.36 10.92 -4.35
CA LEU A 157 -6.96 11.23 -5.71
C LEU A 157 -7.86 10.53 -6.74
N THR A 158 -8.14 9.24 -6.56
CA THR A 158 -9.05 8.46 -7.42
C THR A 158 -10.44 9.10 -7.46
N ASN A 159 -10.98 9.48 -6.30
CA ASN A 159 -12.29 10.13 -6.21
C ASN A 159 -12.34 11.52 -6.88
N ALA A 160 -11.21 12.22 -6.90
CA ALA A 160 -11.11 13.53 -7.53
C ALA A 160 -10.92 13.43 -9.05
N THR A 161 -10.37 12.32 -9.55
CA THR A 161 -9.88 12.19 -10.94
C THR A 161 -11.01 12.14 -11.98
N PRO A 162 -10.93 12.94 -13.07
CA PRO A 162 -11.90 12.88 -14.16
C PRO A 162 -11.78 11.57 -14.96
N PRO A 163 -12.87 11.09 -15.61
CA PRO A 163 -12.88 9.79 -16.29
C PRO A 163 -11.77 9.57 -17.33
N GLN A 164 -11.34 10.64 -18.01
CA GLN A 164 -10.30 10.60 -19.05
C GLN A 164 -8.93 10.16 -18.50
N ASN A 165 -8.69 10.42 -17.22
CA ASN A 165 -7.41 10.18 -16.55
C ASN A 165 -7.47 9.03 -15.54
N MET A 166 -8.65 8.43 -15.34
CA MET A 166 -8.88 7.40 -14.35
C MET A 166 -7.98 6.18 -14.56
N THR A 167 -7.76 5.75 -15.81
CA THR A 167 -6.88 4.62 -16.11
C THR A 167 -5.45 4.86 -15.60
N ALA A 168 -4.89 6.04 -15.88
CA ALA A 168 -3.52 6.36 -15.47
C ALA A 168 -3.38 6.43 -13.94
N VAL A 169 -4.37 7.02 -13.25
CA VAL A 169 -4.38 7.10 -11.78
C VAL A 169 -4.54 5.72 -11.15
N MET A 170 -5.35 4.84 -11.74
CA MET A 170 -5.50 3.46 -11.27
C MET A 170 -4.24 2.62 -11.49
N GLU A 171 -3.50 2.84 -12.59
CA GLU A 171 -2.20 2.22 -12.82
C GLU A 171 -1.17 2.67 -11.78
N ILE A 172 -1.09 3.98 -11.50
CA ILE A 172 -0.23 4.53 -10.42
C ILE A 172 -0.57 3.89 -9.08
N ARG A 173 -1.87 3.85 -8.75
CA ARG A 173 -2.35 3.22 -7.51
C ARG A 173 -1.91 1.76 -7.43
N GLN A 174 -2.12 0.98 -8.49
CA GLN A 174 -1.74 -0.43 -8.52
C GLN A 174 -0.23 -0.64 -8.32
N VAL A 175 0.61 0.17 -8.96
CA VAL A 175 2.08 0.10 -8.82
C VAL A 175 2.50 0.38 -7.38
N ILE A 176 1.96 1.43 -6.77
CA ILE A 176 2.30 1.84 -5.41
C ILE A 176 1.82 0.79 -4.39
N THR A 177 0.55 0.37 -4.46
CA THR A 177 0.00 -0.64 -3.53
C THR A 177 0.81 -1.94 -3.60
N LYS A 178 1.17 -2.40 -4.81
CA LYS A 178 1.98 -3.61 -4.99
C LYS A 178 3.37 -3.48 -4.37
N ALA A 179 4.02 -2.32 -4.51
CA ALA A 179 5.34 -2.10 -3.94
C ALA A 179 5.31 -2.09 -2.40
N PHE A 180 4.27 -1.49 -1.80
CA PHE A 180 4.07 -1.55 -0.35
C PHE A 180 3.81 -2.97 0.15
N ASP A 181 2.96 -3.73 -0.56
CA ASP A 181 2.70 -5.13 -0.22
C ASP A 181 4.00 -5.96 -0.25
N GLU A 182 4.86 -5.74 -1.23
CA GLU A 182 6.15 -6.44 -1.36
C GLU A 182 7.12 -6.12 -0.21
N VAL A 183 7.31 -4.84 0.14
CA VAL A 183 8.22 -4.47 1.24
C VAL A 183 7.65 -4.89 2.61
N ILE A 184 6.33 -4.76 2.83
CA ILE A 184 5.70 -5.18 4.08
C ILE A 184 5.83 -6.70 4.23
N ALA A 185 5.52 -7.48 3.19
CA ALA A 185 5.70 -8.92 3.21
C ALA A 185 7.16 -9.31 3.47
N ALA A 186 8.12 -8.57 2.88
CA ALA A 186 9.54 -8.79 3.14
C ALA A 186 9.88 -8.62 4.63
N TYR A 187 9.34 -7.61 5.32
CA TYR A 187 9.60 -7.35 6.74
C TYR A 187 8.79 -8.24 7.70
N GLU A 188 7.61 -8.72 7.31
CA GLU A 188 6.82 -9.67 8.11
C GLU A 188 7.46 -11.06 8.21
N CYS A 189 8.31 -11.41 7.24
CA CYS A 189 8.93 -12.72 7.20
C CYS A 189 10.14 -12.84 8.13
N PRO A 190 10.18 -13.83 9.04
CA PRO A 190 11.32 -14.02 9.93
C PRO A 190 12.51 -14.59 9.14
N GLY A 191 13.53 -13.78 8.88
CA GLY A 191 14.79 -14.19 8.22
C GLY A 191 15.35 -13.19 7.21
N ALA A 192 16.63 -13.37 6.85
CA ALA A 192 17.36 -12.56 5.87
C ALA A 192 17.23 -13.05 4.40
N SER A 193 16.50 -14.14 4.15
CA SER A 193 16.36 -14.76 2.82
C SER A 193 15.03 -14.44 2.13
N THR A 194 15.08 -14.41 0.80
CA THR A 194 13.99 -14.24 -0.18
C THR A 194 12.94 -15.37 -0.18
N GLU A 195 12.77 -16.10 0.93
CA GLU A 195 11.95 -17.32 1.00
C GLU A 195 10.44 -17.09 1.16
N CYS A 196 9.98 -15.83 1.24
CA CYS A 196 8.55 -15.53 1.33
C CYS A 196 7.84 -15.29 -0.01
N SER A 197 8.52 -15.47 -1.15
CA SER A 197 7.85 -15.46 -2.44
C SER A 197 7.54 -16.89 -2.89
N GLY A 198 6.33 -17.35 -2.57
CA GLY A 198 5.76 -18.54 -3.19
C GLY A 198 5.52 -18.30 -4.68
N THR A 199 6.43 -18.75 -5.54
CA THR A 199 6.13 -19.05 -6.95
C THR A 199 6.92 -20.29 -7.38
N THR A 200 6.17 -21.31 -7.76
CA THR A 200 6.63 -22.59 -8.30
C THR A 200 7.50 -22.40 -9.55
N THR A 201 8.76 -22.85 -9.51
CA THR A 201 9.48 -23.29 -10.72
C THR A 201 10.46 -24.41 -10.35
N THR A 202 10.27 -25.51 -11.06
CA THR A 202 10.97 -26.80 -10.99
C THR A 202 12.50 -26.67 -11.10
N THR A 203 13.21 -27.03 -10.03
CA THR A 203 14.65 -27.35 -10.09
C THR A 203 14.83 -28.86 -10.06
N THR A 204 15.06 -29.43 -11.24
CA THR A 204 15.72 -30.72 -11.39
C THR A 204 17.20 -30.52 -11.07
N SER A 205 17.66 -30.94 -9.89
CA SER A 205 19.07 -31.32 -9.72
C SER A 205 19.25 -32.29 -8.56
N THR A 206 19.41 -33.54 -8.96
CA THR A 206 20.13 -34.64 -8.31
C THR A 206 21.25 -34.19 -7.37
N HIS A 207 21.15 -34.58 -6.10
CA HIS A 207 22.30 -35.18 -5.39
C HIS A 207 21.84 -36.08 -4.24
N SER A 208 22.28 -37.34 -4.35
CA SER A 208 22.08 -38.44 -3.44
C SER A 208 22.99 -38.29 -2.22
N ILE A 209 22.43 -38.40 -1.01
CA ILE A 209 23.17 -38.98 0.12
C ILE A 209 22.25 -39.95 0.85
N THR A 210 22.63 -41.22 0.72
CA THR A 210 22.20 -42.41 1.43
C THR A 210 22.42 -42.28 2.93
N SER A 211 21.40 -42.59 3.74
CA SER A 211 21.57 -43.38 4.97
C SER A 211 20.23 -43.93 5.45
N SER A 212 20.25 -45.23 5.67
CA SER A 212 19.15 -46.15 5.90
C SER A 212 18.99 -46.51 7.38
N VAL A 213 17.76 -46.56 7.92
CA VAL A 213 17.37 -47.60 8.91
C VAL A 213 15.83 -47.83 8.97
N THR A 214 15.42 -48.99 8.46
CA THR A 214 14.49 -50.02 8.97
C THR A 214 13.25 -49.69 9.85
N VAL A 215 12.08 -49.91 9.22
CA VAL A 215 10.70 -50.29 9.64
C VAL A 215 10.38 -50.80 11.08
N LYS A 216 9.18 -50.43 11.60
CA LYS A 216 8.07 -51.38 11.89
C LYS A 216 6.67 -50.74 12.11
N SER A 217 5.70 -51.38 11.47
CA SER A 217 4.21 -51.36 11.50
C SER A 217 3.49 -51.31 12.87
N SER A 218 2.32 -50.65 12.98
CA SER A 218 0.96 -51.29 12.93
C SER A 218 -0.20 -50.49 13.60
N THR A 219 -1.36 -50.44 12.92
CA THR A 219 -2.79 -50.42 13.40
C THR A 219 -3.30 -49.27 14.32
N SER A 220 -4.53 -48.71 14.29
CA SER A 220 -5.84 -49.06 13.71
C SER A 220 -6.76 -47.80 13.72
N SER A 221 -7.80 -47.84 12.88
CA SER A 221 -8.93 -46.92 12.69
C SER A 221 -9.85 -46.66 13.91
N THR A 222 -10.41 -45.45 14.02
CA THR A 222 -11.85 -45.22 14.31
C THR A 222 -12.33 -43.82 13.91
N THR A 223 -13.52 -43.83 13.31
CA THR A 223 -14.41 -42.79 12.79
C THR A 223 -14.76 -41.66 13.76
N ALA A 224 -14.66 -40.40 13.29
CA ALA A 224 -15.55 -39.31 13.68
C ALA A 224 -15.78 -38.39 12.47
N SER A 225 -17.03 -38.36 12.02
CA SER A 225 -17.53 -37.53 10.93
C SER A 225 -17.54 -36.05 11.36
N HIS A 226 -16.71 -35.24 10.71
CA HIS A 226 -16.91 -33.79 10.68
C HIS A 226 -17.12 -33.39 9.22
N THR A 227 -18.35 -33.01 8.92
CA THR A 227 -18.73 -32.31 7.69
C THR A 227 -18.03 -30.95 7.70
N THR A 228 -16.86 -30.88 7.09
CA THR A 228 -16.27 -29.61 6.65
C THR A 228 -16.73 -29.37 5.24
N THR A 229 -17.75 -28.52 5.11
CA THR A 229 -18.19 -27.92 3.86
C THR A 229 -16.97 -27.30 3.17
N SER A 230 -16.58 -27.88 2.04
CA SER A 230 -15.59 -27.30 1.13
C SER A 230 -16.00 -25.87 0.80
N PRO A 231 -15.12 -24.85 0.94
CA PRO A 231 -15.37 -23.56 0.32
C PRO A 231 -15.56 -23.80 -1.18
N PRO A 232 -16.64 -23.30 -1.81
CA PRO A 232 -16.74 -23.32 -3.26
C PRO A 232 -15.57 -22.50 -3.82
N ALA A 233 -14.96 -23.03 -4.87
CA ALA A 233 -13.85 -22.41 -5.60
C ALA A 233 -14.12 -20.92 -5.81
N ALA A 234 -13.16 -20.09 -5.40
CA ALA A 234 -13.20 -18.65 -5.55
C ALA A 234 -13.38 -18.30 -7.03
N THR A 235 -14.62 -17.94 -7.41
CA THR A 235 -14.82 -17.07 -8.56
C THR A 235 -14.08 -15.78 -8.22
N SER A 236 -13.06 -15.44 -9.02
CA SER A 236 -12.27 -14.22 -8.89
C SER A 236 -13.11 -12.94 -8.98
N LEU A 237 -14.39 -13.06 -9.36
CA LEU A 237 -15.35 -11.99 -9.52
C LEU A 237 -16.57 -12.19 -8.60
N ALA A 238 -17.01 -11.11 -7.98
CA ALA A 238 -18.25 -11.01 -7.25
C ALA A 238 -19.42 -10.95 -8.24
N ALA A 239 -20.42 -11.81 -8.06
CA ALA A 239 -21.64 -11.77 -8.87
C ALA A 239 -22.34 -10.42 -8.78
N ALA A 240 -23.20 -10.09 -9.74
CA ALA A 240 -24.09 -8.94 -9.62
C ALA A 240 -24.88 -9.04 -8.30
N PHE A 241 -24.97 -7.95 -7.55
CA PHE A 241 -25.49 -7.86 -6.19
C PHE A 241 -24.69 -8.61 -5.10
N GLY A 242 -23.54 -9.19 -5.44
CA GLY A 242 -22.62 -9.80 -4.50
C GLY A 242 -21.80 -8.78 -3.72
N GLN A 243 -21.27 -9.19 -2.56
CA GLN A 243 -20.34 -8.37 -1.80
C GLN A 243 -19.00 -8.27 -2.52
N CYS A 244 -18.49 -7.06 -2.64
CA CYS A 244 -17.26 -6.72 -3.35
C CYS A 244 -16.29 -5.89 -2.51
N GLY A 245 -16.55 -5.72 -1.22
CA GLY A 245 -15.70 -4.94 -0.33
C GLY A 245 -16.29 -4.77 1.06
N GLY A 246 -15.54 -4.08 1.92
CA GLY A 246 -15.87 -3.83 3.32
C GLY A 246 -14.73 -4.23 4.26
N ILE A 247 -14.62 -3.57 5.41
CA ILE A 247 -13.65 -3.91 6.47
C ILE A 247 -13.86 -5.38 6.88
N GLY A 248 -12.81 -6.18 6.77
CA GLY A 248 -12.81 -7.62 7.09
C GLY A 248 -13.32 -8.53 5.96
N TRP A 249 -13.63 -8.01 4.78
CA TRP A 249 -14.01 -8.82 3.62
C TRP A 249 -12.78 -9.46 2.96
N THR A 250 -12.75 -10.78 2.84
CA THR A 250 -11.68 -11.56 2.18
C THR A 250 -12.13 -12.18 0.85
N GLY A 251 -13.31 -11.81 0.37
CA GLY A 251 -13.88 -12.34 -0.87
C GLY A 251 -13.51 -11.51 -2.10
N PRO A 252 -14.12 -11.79 -3.26
CA PRO A 252 -13.83 -11.07 -4.48
C PRO A 252 -14.10 -9.58 -4.32
N THR A 253 -13.19 -8.74 -4.82
CA THR A 253 -13.28 -7.28 -4.76
C THR A 253 -13.68 -6.66 -6.10
N ILE A 254 -13.68 -7.47 -7.16
CA ILE A 254 -14.02 -7.06 -8.53
C ILE A 254 -15.37 -7.65 -8.89
N CYS A 255 -16.29 -6.83 -9.42
CA CYS A 255 -17.60 -7.27 -9.87
C CYS A 255 -17.53 -7.93 -11.25
N VAL A 256 -18.47 -8.82 -11.54
CA VAL A 256 -18.71 -9.31 -12.91
C VAL A 256 -18.96 -8.14 -13.86
N SER A 257 -18.58 -8.33 -15.13
CA SER A 257 -18.77 -7.33 -16.18
C SER A 257 -20.21 -6.81 -16.23
N GLY A 258 -20.36 -5.49 -16.35
CA GLY A 258 -21.67 -4.83 -16.32
C GLY A 258 -22.18 -4.49 -14.91
N SER A 259 -21.35 -4.67 -13.87
CA SER A 259 -21.62 -4.21 -12.51
C SER A 259 -20.41 -3.49 -11.91
N VAL A 260 -20.65 -2.52 -11.03
CA VAL A 260 -19.63 -1.74 -10.32
C VAL A 260 -19.74 -1.95 -8.83
N CYS A 261 -18.61 -2.07 -8.14
CA CYS A 261 -18.58 -2.20 -6.69
C CYS A 261 -18.94 -0.86 -6.04
N SER A 262 -20.12 -0.77 -5.44
CA SER A 262 -20.62 0.42 -4.76
C SER A 262 -20.54 0.25 -3.25
N VAL A 263 -19.91 1.20 -2.56
CA VAL A 263 -19.79 1.16 -1.09
C VAL A 263 -21.16 1.48 -0.47
N SER A 264 -21.68 0.57 0.34
CA SER A 264 -22.91 0.82 1.11
C SER A 264 -22.58 1.36 2.50
N ASN A 265 -21.57 0.78 3.16
CA ASN A 265 -21.04 1.23 4.45
C ASN A 265 -19.61 0.70 4.65
N GLN A 266 -18.98 1.08 5.75
CA GLN A 266 -17.58 0.74 6.04
C GLN A 266 -17.29 -0.78 6.09
N TYR A 267 -18.30 -1.61 6.39
CA TYR A 267 -18.16 -3.07 6.46
C TYR A 267 -18.72 -3.79 5.22
N TYR A 268 -19.30 -3.06 4.26
CA TYR A 268 -20.04 -3.67 3.16
C TYR A 268 -20.06 -2.82 1.88
N SER A 269 -19.57 -3.40 0.79
CA SER A 269 -19.72 -2.88 -0.58
C SER A 269 -20.39 -3.93 -1.46
N GLN A 270 -21.27 -3.51 -2.37
CA GLN A 270 -22.08 -4.41 -3.21
C GLN A 270 -21.91 -4.11 -4.70
N CYS A 271 -21.84 -5.15 -5.54
CA CYS A 271 -21.87 -5.03 -6.99
C CYS A 271 -23.24 -4.57 -7.48
N LEU A 272 -23.34 -3.37 -8.05
CA LEU A 272 -24.59 -2.86 -8.62
C LEU A 272 -24.51 -2.82 -10.15
N PRO A 273 -25.54 -3.30 -10.89
CA PRO A 273 -25.58 -3.20 -12.34
C PRO A 273 -25.52 -1.74 -12.79
N THR A 274 -24.68 -1.46 -13.79
CA THR A 274 -24.68 -0.16 -14.46
C THR A 274 -25.78 -0.18 -15.53
N SER A 275 -26.96 0.36 -15.20
CA SER A 275 -28.09 0.53 -16.13
C SER A 275 -27.90 1.68 -17.10
#